data_AF-A0A0C2DSX6-F1
#
_entry.id   AF-A0A0C2DSX6-F1
#
_cell.length_a   1.000
_cell.length_b   1.000
_cell.length_c   1.000
_cell.angle_alpha   90.00
_cell.angle_beta   90.00
_cell.angle_gamma   90.00
#
_symmetry.space_group_name_H-M   'P 1'
#
loop_
_entity.id
_entity.type
_entity.pdbx_description
1 polymer ?
#
loop_
_entity_poly.entity_id
_entity_poly.type
_entity_poly.pdbx_seq_one_letter_code
_entity_poly.pdbx_strand_id
1 'polypeptide(L)'
;MLILAAVVLVTVVAYNSWLYCWGRCTLENLTRLSLPGGLLLAGNGVALAILIFLKMAPTHRLALPRCRCGVPIEEDWRFCGHCGADLKKDA
;
A
#
# COMPACT_ATOMS: atom_id res chain seq x y z
N MET A 1 4.46 -0.35 -8.77
CA MET A 1 3.59 -1.54 -9.01
C MET A 1 4.22 -2.47 -10.03
N LEU A 2 4.38 -2.06 -11.29
CA LEU A 2 5.02 -2.87 -12.36
C LEU A 2 6.47 -3.29 -12.04
N ILE A 3 7.29 -2.38 -11.52
CA ILE A 3 8.68 -2.65 -11.14
C ILE A 3 8.78 -3.68 -10.01
N LEU A 4 7.88 -3.59 -9.02
CA LEU A 4 7.88 -4.48 -7.85
C LEU A 4 7.49 -5.91 -8.23
N ALA A 5 6.49 -6.06 -9.10
CA ALA A 5 6.10 -7.35 -9.65
C ALA A 5 7.23 -7.97 -10.51
N ALA A 6 7.90 -7.14 -11.33
CA ALA A 6 9.03 -7.60 -12.15
C ALA A 6 10.21 -8.08 -11.28
N VAL A 7 10.54 -7.37 -10.20
CA VAL A 7 11.61 -7.77 -9.27
C VAL A 7 11.28 -9.11 -8.61
N VAL A 8 10.05 -9.32 -8.15
CA VAL A 8 9.64 -10.60 -7.54
C VAL A 8 9.75 -11.75 -8.55
N LEU A 9 9.29 -11.54 -9.79
CA LEU A 9 9.36 -12.54 -10.85
C LEU A 9 10.82 -12.91 -11.18
N VAL A 10 11.68 -11.91 -11.35
CA VAL A 10 13.11 -12.12 -11.66
C VAL A 10 13.81 -12.87 -10.52
N THR A 11 13.50 -12.54 -9.27
CA THR A 11 14.10 -13.21 -8.11
C THR A 11 13.72 -14.68 -8.05
N VAL A 12 12.45 -15.01 -8.31
CA VAL A 12 11.96 -16.40 -8.34
C VAL A 12 12.60 -17.18 -9.48
N VAL A 13 12.70 -16.59 -10.68
CA VAL A 13 13.33 -17.24 -11.84
C VAL A 13 14.81 -17.49 -11.57
N ALA A 14 15.55 -16.47 -11.10
CA ALA A 14 16.98 -16.58 -10.81
C ALA A 14 17.27 -17.65 -9.74
N TYR A 15 16.46 -17.72 -8.67
CA TYR A 15 16.60 -18.73 -7.63
C TYR A 15 16.40 -20.16 -8.16
N ASN A 16 15.35 -20.37 -8.96
CA ASN A 16 15.06 -21.68 -9.56
C ASN A 16 16.10 -22.07 -10.62
N SER A 17 16.59 -21.12 -11.41
CA SER A 17 17.67 -21.33 -12.37
C SER A 17 18.98 -21.72 -11.69
N TRP A 18 19.32 -21.09 -10.56
CA TRP A 18 20.51 -21.43 -9.78
C TRP A 18 20.48 -22.88 -9.26
N LEU A 19 19.33 -23.31 -8.71
CA LEU A 19 19.10 -24.68 -8.25
C LEU A 19 19.17 -25.71 -9.39
N TYR A 20 18.70 -25.35 -10.58
CA TYR A 20 18.80 -26.17 -11.79
C TYR A 20 20.25 -26.37 -12.23
N CYS A 21 21.05 -25.29 -12.26
CA CYS A 21 22.46 -25.35 -12.65
C CYS A 21 23.32 -26.22 -11.71
N TRP A 22 22.88 -26.44 -10.47
CA TRP A 22 23.56 -27.32 -9.48
C TRP A 22 23.06 -28.77 -9.51
N GLY A 23 22.25 -29.15 -10.51
CA GLY A 23 21.79 -30.53 -10.71
C GLY A 23 20.78 -31.03 -9.68
N ARG A 24 20.20 -30.14 -8.85
CA ARG A 24 19.24 -30.50 -7.80
C ARG A 24 17.78 -30.47 -8.25
N CYS A 25 17.49 -29.99 -9.46
CA CYS A 25 16.13 -29.94 -10.01
C CYS A 25 16.08 -30.38 -11.47
N THR A 26 15.07 -31.17 -11.83
CA THR A 26 14.63 -31.44 -13.21
C THR A 26 13.72 -30.31 -13.72
N LEU A 27 13.65 -30.10 -15.04
CA LEU A 27 12.86 -29.02 -15.69
C LEU A 27 11.37 -29.02 -15.24
N GLU A 28 10.85 -30.19 -14.91
CA GLU A 28 9.48 -30.39 -14.40
C GLU A 28 9.25 -29.83 -12.98
N ASN A 29 10.31 -29.78 -12.15
CA ASN A 29 10.28 -29.15 -10.83
C ASN A 29 10.56 -27.64 -10.88
N LEU A 30 11.00 -27.12 -12.02
CA LEU A 30 11.25 -25.69 -12.23
C LEU A 30 9.94 -24.90 -12.39
N THR A 31 8.90 -25.58 -12.87
CA THR A 31 7.55 -25.03 -13.05
C THR A 31 6.60 -25.41 -11.90
N ARG A 32 6.93 -26.43 -11.08
CA ARG A 32 6.24 -26.69 -9.82
C ARG A 32 6.72 -25.73 -8.75
N LEU A 33 5.87 -24.75 -8.44
CA LEU A 33 6.10 -23.78 -7.38
C LEU A 33 6.40 -24.51 -6.07
N SER A 34 7.65 -24.44 -5.62
CA SER A 34 8.08 -25.08 -4.37
C SER A 34 7.25 -24.53 -3.21
N LEU A 35 6.95 -25.35 -2.21
CA LEU A 35 6.16 -24.95 -1.04
C LEU A 35 6.66 -23.65 -0.38
N PRO A 36 7.98 -23.42 -0.16
CA PRO A 36 8.46 -22.13 0.32
C PRO A 36 8.25 -20.98 -0.70
N GLY A 37 8.43 -21.22 -2.00
CA GLY A 37 8.17 -20.22 -3.04
C GLY A 37 6.68 -19.86 -3.18
N GLY A 38 5.79 -20.83 -3.01
CA GLY A 38 4.35 -20.65 -3.03
C GLY A 38 3.84 -19.84 -1.84
N LEU A 39 4.38 -20.11 -0.65
CA LEU A 39 4.04 -19.34 0.55
C LEU A 39 4.42 -17.86 0.40
N LEU A 40 5.62 -17.62 -0.16
CA LEU A 40 6.16 -16.27 -0.36
C LEU A 40 5.37 -15.51 -1.44
N LEU A 41 4.97 -16.20 -2.52
CA LEU A 41 4.13 -15.61 -3.57
C LEU A 41 2.73 -15.28 -3.04
N ALA A 42 2.11 -16.19 -2.28
CA ALA A 42 0.81 -15.98 -1.66
C ALA A 42 0.84 -14.81 -0.66
N GLY A 43 1.86 -14.76 0.20
CA GLY A 43 2.03 -13.67 1.18
C GLY A 43 2.18 -12.31 0.50
N ASN A 44 3.02 -12.22 -0.53
CA ASN A 44 3.18 -10.97 -1.31
C ASN A 44 1.91 -10.59 -2.08
N GLY A 45 1.15 -11.58 -2.59
CA GLY A 45 -0.14 -11.34 -3.25
C GLY A 45 -1.18 -10.76 -2.30
N VAL A 46 -1.27 -11.28 -1.07
CA VAL A 46 -2.16 -10.76 -0.03
C VAL A 46 -1.76 -9.34 0.37
N ALA A 47 -0.47 -9.08 0.59
CA ALA A 47 0.02 -7.73 0.90
C ALA A 47 -0.32 -6.73 -0.21
N LEU A 48 -0.18 -7.14 -1.48
CA LEU A 48 -0.56 -6.31 -2.61
C LEU A 48 -2.06 -6.03 -2.64
N ALA A 49 -2.91 -7.02 -2.38
CA ALA A 49 -4.35 -6.85 -2.32
C ALA A 49 -4.77 -5.86 -1.22
N ILE A 50 -4.14 -5.94 -0.03
CA ILE A 50 -4.35 -4.99 1.07
C ILE A 50 -3.94 -3.58 0.65
N LEU A 51 -2.77 -3.40 0.04
CA LEU A 51 -2.31 -2.09 -0.42
C LEU A 51 -3.22 -1.50 -1.50
N ILE A 52 -3.70 -2.34 -2.43
CA ILE A 52 -4.68 -1.93 -3.44
C ILE A 52 -5.97 -1.49 -2.77
N PHE A 53 -6.49 -2.29 -1.82
CA PHE A 53 -7.70 -1.96 -1.07
C PHE A 53 -7.55 -0.63 -0.32
N LEU A 54 -6.45 -0.41 0.40
CA LEU A 54 -6.17 0.84 1.11
C LEU A 54 -6.02 2.05 0.17
N LYS A 55 -5.51 1.84 -1.04
CA LYS A 55 -5.35 2.91 -2.04
C LYS A 55 -6.66 3.21 -2.79
N MET A 56 -7.47 2.18 -3.03
CA MET A 56 -8.80 2.30 -3.65
C MET A 56 -9.85 2.77 -2.64
N ALA A 57 -9.64 2.53 -1.35
CA ALA A 57 -10.43 3.13 -0.30
C ALA A 57 -10.38 4.64 -0.52
N PRO A 58 -11.55 5.28 -0.76
CA PRO A 58 -11.58 6.72 -0.97
C PRO A 58 -10.96 7.32 0.28
N THR A 59 -9.84 8.02 0.11
CA THR A 59 -9.28 8.84 1.17
C THR A 59 -10.37 9.85 1.47
N HIS A 60 -11.17 9.60 2.50
CA HIS A 60 -12.07 10.58 3.05
C HIS A 60 -11.16 11.69 3.57
N ARG A 61 -10.81 12.61 2.68
CA ARG A 61 -10.33 13.92 3.09
C ARG A 61 -11.54 14.50 3.80
N LEU A 62 -11.59 14.34 5.13
CA LEU A 62 -12.51 15.11 5.94
C LEU A 62 -12.28 16.55 5.53
N ALA A 63 -13.28 17.13 4.86
CA ALA A 63 -13.24 18.52 4.47
C ALA A 63 -13.30 19.28 5.79
N LEU A 64 -12.12 19.65 6.31
CA LEU A 64 -12.02 20.46 7.51
C LEU A 64 -12.88 21.72 7.29
N PRO A 65 -13.79 22.04 8.23
CA PRO A 65 -14.57 23.26 8.14
C PRO A 65 -13.62 24.46 8.03
N ARG A 66 -14.03 25.51 7.31
CA ARG A 66 -13.23 26.73 7.16
C ARG A 66 -13.87 27.87 7.94
N CYS A 67 -13.03 28.70 8.54
CA CYS A 67 -13.50 29.96 9.11
C CYS A 67 -13.91 30.90 7.98
N ARG A 68 -14.76 31.89 8.28
CA ARG A 68 -15.15 32.93 7.32
C ARG A 68 -13.95 33.75 6.80
N CYS A 69 -12.84 33.76 7.54
CA CYS A 69 -11.56 34.34 7.10
C CYS A 69 -10.78 33.46 6.09
N GLY A 70 -11.24 32.25 5.80
CA GLY A 70 -10.68 31.34 4.79
C GLY A 70 -9.71 30.27 5.33
N VAL A 71 -9.34 30.33 6.61
CA VAL A 71 -8.40 29.38 7.24
C VAL A 71 -9.11 28.08 7.64
N PRO A 72 -8.53 26.89 7.39
CA PRO A 72 -9.09 25.61 7.86
C PRO A 72 -9.11 25.55 9.39
N ILE A 73 -10.17 24.96 9.93
CA ILE A 73 -10.44 24.81 11.35
C ILE A 73 -10.31 23.33 11.71
N GLU A 74 -9.54 23.02 12.75
CA GLU A 74 -9.53 21.69 13.38
C GLU A 74 -10.84 21.47 14.16
N GLU A 75 -11.36 20.24 14.22
CA GLU A 75 -12.70 19.93 14.75
C GLU A 75 -12.97 20.39 16.21
N ASP A 76 -11.93 20.73 16.98
CA ASP A 76 -12.03 21.12 18.39
C ASP A 76 -11.70 22.60 18.71
N TRP A 77 -11.58 23.47 17.70
CA TRP A 77 -11.21 24.86 17.94
C TRP A 77 -12.42 25.73 18.33
N ARG A 78 -12.30 26.45 19.45
CA ARG A 78 -13.31 27.42 19.90
C ARG A 78 -13.18 28.78 19.24
N PHE A 79 -11.95 29.18 18.91
CA PHE A 79 -11.63 30.45 18.28
C PHE A 79 -10.71 30.21 17.09
N CYS A 80 -10.82 31.04 16.05
CA CYS A 80 -9.88 31.02 14.94
C CYS A 80 -8.52 31.60 15.37
N GLY A 81 -7.44 30.81 15.26
CA GLY A 81 -6.07 31.29 15.57
C GLY A 81 -5.54 32.38 14.61
N HIS A 82 -6.23 32.66 13.51
CA HIS A 82 -5.86 33.73 12.58
C HIS A 82 -6.63 35.04 12.81
N CYS A 83 -7.97 34.98 12.88
CA CYS A 83 -8.81 36.18 13.00
C CYS A 83 -9.46 36.38 14.37
N GLY A 84 -9.33 35.41 15.30
CA GLY A 84 -9.91 35.48 16.65
C GLY A 84 -11.44 35.28 16.72
N ALA A 85 -12.11 34.98 15.61
CA ALA A 85 -13.56 34.79 15.58
C ALA A 85 -13.99 33.56 16.40
N ASP A 86 -15.14 33.67 17.09
CA ASP A 86 -15.78 32.57 17.84
C ASP A 86 -16.48 31.63 16.86
N LEU A 87 -15.95 30.41 16.75
CA LEU A 87 -16.39 29.42 15.77
C LEU A 87 -17.73 28.79 16.15
N LYS A 88 -18.19 28.95 17.39
CA LYS A 88 -19.45 28.39 17.89
C LYS A 88 -20.66 29.29 17.61
N LYS A 89 -20.41 30.53 17.21
CA LYS A 89 -21.44 31.56 16.96
C LYS A 89 -21.76 31.74 15.47
N ASP A 90 -20.89 31.23 14.61
CA ASP A 90 -20.95 31.36 13.14
C ASP A 90 -21.33 30.04 12.42
N ALA A 91 -21.56 28.96 13.17
CA ALA A 91 -22.08 27.67 12.68
C ALA A 91 -23.62 27.67 12.69
#